data_AF-D5MN30-F1
#
_entry.id   AF-D5MN30-F1
#
_cell.length_a   1.000
_cell.length_b   1.000
_cell.length_c   1.000
_cell.angle_alpha   90.00
_cell.angle_beta   90.00
_cell.angle_gamma   90.00
#
_symmetry.space_group_name_H-M   'P 1'
#
loop_
_entity.id
_entity.type
_entity.pdbx_description
1 polymer ?
#
loop_
_entity_poly.entity_id
_entity_poly.type
_entity_poly.pdbx_seq_one_letter_code
_entity_poly.pdbx_strand_id
1 'polypeptide(L)'
;MGAFNHRDSRHGHALIQELAVVRKTLGRLDAKLQESDSEHVPKEDDRELRLALQRIDDDRLTQLALDYAVCVRGLTAPMVSRAWKGELTEEVKEAHRLLLSRLQTLERLAGSPVGRLWLWLQARLRRVFRKPAHVQSLPSSGTNGNRR
;
A
#
# COMPACT_ATOMS: atom_id res chain seq x y z
N MET A 1 24.68 -5.96 29.34
CA MET A 1 23.27 -6.08 28.92
C MET A 1 22.76 -4.68 28.58
N GLY A 2 22.37 -4.37 27.34
CA GLY A 2 21.86 -3.01 27.03
C GLY A 2 21.74 -2.58 25.57
N ALA A 3 22.09 -3.39 24.57
CA ALA A 3 22.12 -2.94 23.17
C ALA A 3 20.82 -3.15 22.36
N PHE A 4 19.81 -3.85 22.90
CA PHE A 4 18.59 -4.19 22.14
C PHE A 4 17.53 -3.08 22.11
N ASN A 5 17.44 -2.23 23.13
CA ASN A 5 16.38 -1.22 23.21
C ASN A 5 16.51 -0.08 22.18
N HIS A 6 17.72 0.29 21.75
CA HIS A 6 17.89 1.46 20.89
C HIS A 6 17.54 1.22 19.40
N ARG A 7 17.58 -0.04 18.93
CA ARG A 7 17.28 -0.37 17.53
C ARG A 7 15.79 -0.52 17.28
N ASP A 8 15.06 -1.03 18.27
CA ASP A 8 13.60 -1.23 18.21
C ASP A 8 12.82 0.09 18.27
N SER A 9 13.33 1.10 18.99
CA SER A 9 12.71 2.43 19.02
C SER A 9 12.72 3.12 17.65
N ARG A 10 13.82 3.01 16.88
CA ARG A 10 13.92 3.62 15.54
C ARG A 10 13.02 2.91 14.52
N HIS A 11 12.93 1.59 14.59
CA HIS A 11 12.03 0.81 13.72
C HIS A 11 10.56 1.10 13.99
N GLY A 12 10.16 1.18 15.26
CA GLY A 12 8.79 1.55 15.62
C GLY A 12 8.42 2.96 15.18
N HIS A 13 9.34 3.93 15.30
CA HIS A 13 9.10 5.30 14.87
C HIS A 13 9.01 5.45 13.35
N ALA A 14 9.87 4.75 12.61
CA ALA A 14 9.80 4.70 11.15
C ALA A 14 8.48 4.07 10.67
N LEU A 15 8.01 2.99 11.30
CA LEU A 15 6.75 2.35 10.94
C LEU A 15 5.54 3.29 11.14
N ILE A 16 5.52 4.03 12.25
CA ILE A 16 4.44 5.01 12.52
C ILE A 16 4.43 6.11 11.47
N GLN A 17 5.60 6.59 11.04
CA GLN A 17 5.70 7.60 9.97
C GLN A 17 5.17 7.06 8.63
N GLU A 18 5.54 5.85 8.24
CA GLU A 18 5.06 5.24 7.00
C GLU A 18 3.53 4.97 7.04
N LEU A 19 2.99 4.52 8.18
CA LEU A 19 1.54 4.38 8.38
C LEU A 19 0.82 5.73 8.24
N ALA A 20 1.40 6.81 8.75
CA ALA A 20 0.86 8.16 8.59
C ALA A 20 0.87 8.64 7.13
N VAL A 21 1.93 8.30 6.36
CA VAL A 21 1.99 8.57 4.92
C VAL A 21 0.86 7.82 4.20
N VAL A 22 0.70 6.52 4.45
CA VAL A 22 -0.38 5.72 3.84
C VAL A 22 -1.75 6.32 4.16
N ARG A 23 -2.00 6.68 5.42
CA ARG A 23 -3.27 7.29 5.84
C ARG A 23 -3.53 8.64 5.18
N LYS A 24 -2.49 9.48 5.07
CA LYS A 24 -2.57 10.78 4.39
C LYS A 24 -2.90 10.60 2.91
N THR A 25 -2.22 9.67 2.24
CA THR A 25 -2.43 9.42 0.81
C THR A 25 -3.81 8.83 0.53
N LEU A 26 -4.30 7.93 1.39
CA LEU A 26 -5.67 7.43 1.30
C LEU A 26 -6.72 8.52 1.53
N GLY A 27 -6.49 9.42 2.49
CA GLY A 27 -7.38 10.57 2.70
C GLY A 27 -7.47 11.49 1.48
N ARG A 28 -6.36 11.67 0.75
CA ARG A 28 -6.38 12.40 -0.53
C ARG A 28 -7.14 11.67 -1.63
N LEU A 29 -6.98 10.35 -1.73
CA LEU A 29 -7.73 9.53 -2.69
C LEU A 29 -9.24 9.56 -2.41
N ASP A 30 -9.63 9.52 -1.14
CA ASP A 30 -11.03 9.56 -0.71
C ASP A 30 -11.68 10.93 -0.98
N ALA A 31 -10.96 12.02 -0.69
CA ALA A 31 -11.41 13.38 -1.02
C ALA A 31 -11.61 13.57 -2.54
N LYS A 32 -10.68 13.04 -3.36
CA LYS A 32 -10.78 13.08 -4.84
C LYS A 32 -11.95 12.27 -5.37
N LEU A 33 -12.28 11.15 -4.71
CA LEU A 33 -13.48 10.35 -4.99
C LEU A 33 -14.76 11.15 -4.77
N GLN A 34 -14.80 11.98 -3.72
CA GLN A 34 -15.96 12.84 -3.42
C GLN A 34 -16.07 14.03 -4.37
N GLU A 35 -14.94 14.63 -4.78
CA GLU A 35 -14.93 15.80 -5.67
C GLU A 35 -15.20 15.47 -7.15
N SER A 36 -15.19 14.19 -7.55
CA SER A 36 -15.36 13.76 -8.95
C SER A 36 -14.37 14.43 -9.92
N ASP A 37 -13.21 14.86 -9.42
CA ASP A 37 -12.20 15.54 -10.21
C ASP A 37 -11.45 14.50 -11.06
N SER A 38 -11.85 14.43 -12.32
CA SER A 38 -11.43 13.40 -13.28
C SER A 38 -10.08 13.72 -13.93
N GLU A 39 -9.57 14.94 -13.74
CA GLU A 39 -8.43 15.45 -14.51
C GLU A 39 -7.06 15.06 -13.93
N HIS A 40 -7.00 14.56 -12.70
CA HIS A 40 -5.72 14.27 -12.03
C HIS A 40 -5.58 12.81 -11.55
N VAL A 41 -5.24 11.91 -12.48
CA VAL A 41 -4.82 10.53 -12.14
C VAL A 41 -3.50 10.59 -11.38
N PRO A 42 -3.44 10.18 -10.09
CA PRO A 42 -2.38 10.60 -9.20
C PRO A 42 -1.21 9.62 -9.25
N LYS A 43 -0.46 9.65 -10.35
CA LYS A 43 0.74 8.81 -10.52
C LYS A 43 1.78 9.04 -9.42
N GLU A 44 1.84 10.25 -8.85
CA GLU A 44 2.74 10.59 -7.74
C GLU A 44 2.23 10.06 -6.39
N ASP A 45 0.94 10.23 -6.06
CA ASP A 45 0.37 9.67 -4.83
C ASP A 45 0.47 8.13 -4.83
N ASP A 46 0.30 7.48 -5.99
CA ASP A 46 0.49 6.03 -6.14
C ASP A 46 1.93 5.59 -5.90
N ARG A 47 2.92 6.41 -6.30
CA ARG A 47 4.34 6.10 -6.09
C ARG A 47 4.70 6.23 -4.62
N GLU A 48 4.26 7.29 -3.96
CA GLU A 48 4.44 7.48 -2.51
C GLU A 48 3.75 6.36 -1.71
N LEU A 49 2.51 6.01 -2.08
CA LEU A 49 1.76 4.93 -1.45
C LEU A 49 2.49 3.59 -1.59
N ARG A 50 2.96 3.25 -2.80
CA ARG A 50 3.71 2.00 -3.05
C ARG A 50 5.02 1.96 -2.27
N LEU A 51 5.74 3.07 -2.20
CA LEU A 51 6.99 3.15 -1.42
C LEU A 51 6.72 2.96 0.07
N ALA A 52 5.68 3.59 0.61
CA ALA A 52 5.31 3.44 2.01
C ALA A 52 4.86 2.00 2.34
N LEU A 53 4.03 1.41 1.50
CA LEU A 53 3.60 0.00 1.64
C LEU A 53 4.79 -0.97 1.58
N GLN A 54 5.73 -0.75 0.65
CA GLN A 54 6.94 -1.55 0.53
C GLN A 54 7.83 -1.44 1.77
N ARG A 55 7.92 -0.25 2.38
CA ARG A 55 8.69 -0.03 3.63
C ARG A 55 8.01 -0.67 4.84
N ILE A 56 6.68 -0.71 4.86
CA ILE A 56 5.91 -1.43 5.89
C ILE A 56 6.09 -2.95 5.73
N ASP A 57 6.29 -3.44 4.49
CA ASP A 57 6.49 -4.86 4.15
C ASP A 57 5.34 -5.75 4.66
N ASP A 58 4.10 -5.24 4.60
CA ASP A 58 2.87 -5.96 4.95
C ASP A 58 2.08 -6.33 3.69
N ASP A 59 2.16 -7.59 3.28
CA ASP A 59 1.52 -8.10 2.05
C ASP A 59 0.01 -7.90 2.06
N ARG A 60 -0.63 -8.08 3.23
CA ARG A 60 -2.08 -7.93 3.38
C ARG A 60 -2.51 -6.48 3.25
N LEU A 61 -1.79 -5.56 3.89
CA LEU A 61 -2.03 -4.12 3.75
C LEU A 61 -1.78 -3.68 2.30
N THR A 62 -0.73 -4.20 1.67
CA THR A 62 -0.38 -3.90 0.28
C THR A 62 -1.48 -4.35 -0.67
N GLN A 63 -1.97 -5.58 -0.51
CA GLN A 63 -3.08 -6.10 -1.32
C GLN A 63 -4.34 -5.25 -1.15
N LEU A 64 -4.75 -4.97 0.09
CA LEU A 64 -5.94 -4.15 0.36
C LEU A 64 -5.82 -2.73 -0.24
N ALA A 65 -4.64 -2.12 -0.19
CA ALA A 65 -4.41 -0.80 -0.76
C ALA A 65 -4.45 -0.81 -2.29
N LEU A 66 -3.92 -1.87 -2.92
CA LEU A 66 -3.97 -2.05 -4.37
C LEU A 66 -5.40 -2.31 -4.84
N ASP A 67 -6.14 -3.18 -4.16
CA ASP A 67 -7.54 -3.49 -4.47
C ASP A 67 -8.39 -2.22 -4.38
N TYR A 68 -8.25 -1.45 -3.30
CA TYR A 68 -8.91 -0.15 -3.16
C TYR A 68 -8.57 0.81 -4.31
N ALA A 69 -7.28 0.97 -4.65
CA ALA A 69 -6.85 1.85 -5.75
C ALA A 69 -7.40 1.43 -7.12
N VAL A 70 -7.50 0.12 -7.39
CA VAL A 70 -8.12 -0.40 -8.62
C VAL A 70 -9.60 -0.03 -8.66
N CYS A 71 -10.34 -0.24 -7.58
CA CYS A 71 -11.77 0.08 -7.51
C CYS A 71 -12.01 1.60 -7.64
N VAL A 72 -11.17 2.45 -7.03
CA VAL A 72 -11.20 3.93 -7.20
C VAL A 72 -10.99 4.35 -8.65
N ARG A 73 -10.00 3.76 -9.35
CA ARG A 73 -9.77 4.02 -10.78
C ARG A 73 -10.92 3.55 -11.65
N GLY A 74 -11.56 2.43 -11.29
CA GLY A 74 -12.77 1.96 -11.94
C GLY A 74 -13.90 2.99 -11.85
N LEU A 75 -14.17 3.53 -10.66
CA LEU A 75 -15.21 4.54 -10.46
C LEU A 75 -14.97 5.86 -11.21
N THR A 76 -13.70 6.27 -11.32
CA THR A 76 -13.29 7.52 -11.96
C THR A 76 -13.11 7.40 -13.48
N ALA A 77 -13.21 6.20 -14.05
CA ALA A 77 -13.10 6.01 -15.49
C ALA A 77 -14.33 6.58 -16.25
N PRO A 78 -14.11 7.30 -17.37
CA PRO A 78 -15.17 8.04 -18.05
C PRO A 78 -16.25 7.18 -18.73
N MET A 79 -16.02 5.87 -18.90
CA MET A 79 -16.89 4.98 -19.68
C MET A 79 -17.71 3.97 -18.85
N VAL A 80 -17.77 4.12 -17.53
CA VAL A 80 -18.43 3.16 -16.63
C VAL A 80 -19.94 3.40 -16.58
N SER A 81 -20.73 2.36 -16.90
CA SER A 81 -22.19 2.42 -16.86
C SER A 81 -22.69 2.73 -15.43
N ARG A 82 -23.86 3.37 -15.30
CA ARG A 82 -24.41 3.73 -13.97
C ARG A 82 -24.63 2.52 -13.05
N ALA A 83 -25.02 1.37 -13.61
CA ALA A 83 -25.18 0.13 -12.84
C ALA A 83 -23.84 -0.39 -12.33
N TRP A 84 -22.80 -0.37 -13.18
CA TRP A 84 -21.46 -0.80 -12.82
C TRP A 84 -20.81 0.16 -11.80
N LYS A 85 -21.11 1.46 -11.87
CA LYS A 85 -20.72 2.44 -10.82
C LYS A 85 -21.34 2.12 -9.45
N GLY A 86 -22.59 1.66 -9.41
CA GLY A 86 -23.26 1.30 -8.15
C GLY A 86 -22.58 0.13 -7.46
N GLU A 87 -22.29 -0.93 -8.21
CA GLU A 87 -21.64 -2.14 -7.70
C GLU A 87 -20.20 -1.87 -7.25
N LEU A 88 -19.42 -1.14 -8.07
CA LEU A 88 -18.08 -0.67 -7.72
C LEU A 88 -18.06 0.23 -6.48
N THR A 89 -19.12 1.01 -6.23
CA THR A 89 -19.18 1.89 -5.06
C THR A 89 -19.26 1.10 -3.76
N GLU A 90 -20.04 0.02 -3.72
CA GLU A 90 -20.11 -0.85 -2.55
C GLU A 90 -18.81 -1.63 -2.34
N GLU A 91 -18.19 -2.12 -3.42
CA GLU A 91 -16.86 -2.75 -3.35
C GLU A 91 -15.79 -1.78 -2.84
N VAL A 92 -15.78 -0.51 -3.31
CA VAL A 92 -14.87 0.53 -2.82
C VAL A 92 -15.06 0.79 -1.34
N LYS A 93 -16.31 0.90 -0.86
CA LYS A 93 -16.59 1.11 0.56
C LYS A 93 -16.09 -0.04 1.42
N GLU A 94 -16.30 -1.27 0.98
CA GLU A 94 -15.87 -2.45 1.74
C GLU A 94 -14.34 -2.59 1.75
N ALA A 95 -13.69 -2.40 0.59
CA ALA A 95 -12.22 -2.36 0.50
C ALA A 95 -11.63 -1.25 1.39
N HIS A 96 -12.26 -0.08 1.41
CA HIS A 96 -11.86 1.04 2.26
C HIS A 96 -11.97 0.70 3.76
N ARG A 97 -13.07 0.08 4.19
CA ARG A 97 -13.26 -0.35 5.59
C ARG A 97 -12.20 -1.37 6.01
N LEU A 98 -11.94 -2.38 5.17
CA LEU A 98 -10.93 -3.39 5.44
C LEU A 98 -9.54 -2.78 5.54
N LEU A 99 -9.20 -1.87 4.63
CA LEU A 99 -7.94 -1.14 4.63
C LEU A 99 -7.75 -0.30 5.89
N LEU A 100 -8.76 0.50 6.28
CA LEU A 100 -8.73 1.30 7.50
C LEU A 100 -8.62 0.45 8.76
N SER A 101 -9.37 -0.66 8.84
CA SER A 101 -9.30 -1.55 10.00
C SER A 101 -7.90 -2.15 10.17
N ARG A 102 -7.24 -2.51 9.06
CA ARG A 102 -5.88 -3.03 9.07
C ARG A 102 -4.87 -1.95 9.47
N LEU A 103 -5.01 -0.73 8.95
CA LEU A 103 -4.19 0.41 9.33
C LEU A 103 -4.29 0.70 10.83
N GLN A 104 -5.50 0.81 11.37
CA GLN A 104 -5.70 1.05 12.81
C GLN A 104 -5.12 -0.08 13.67
N THR A 105 -5.22 -1.32 13.22
CA THR A 105 -4.61 -2.46 13.91
C THR A 105 -3.09 -2.33 13.94
N LEU A 106 -2.46 -1.95 12.83
CA LEU A 106 -1.01 -1.74 12.75
C LEU A 106 -0.57 -0.53 13.58
N GLU A 107 -1.33 0.58 13.58
CA GLU A 107 -1.08 1.74 14.43
C GLU A 107 -1.12 1.36 15.92
N ARG A 108 -2.14 0.59 16.35
CA ARG A 108 -2.25 0.09 17.73
C ARG A 108 -1.08 -0.83 18.11
N LEU A 109 -0.69 -1.72 17.21
CA LEU A 109 0.45 -2.61 17.44
C LEU A 109 1.77 -1.82 17.52
N ALA A 110 1.94 -0.79 16.69
CA ALA A 110 3.13 0.06 16.71
C ALA A 110 3.20 0.95 17.97
N GLY A 111 2.05 1.33 18.54
CA GLY A 111 1.97 2.09 19.80
C GLY A 111 2.27 1.26 21.05
N SER A 112 2.10 -0.07 21.00
CA SER A 112 2.33 -0.97 22.14
C SER A 112 3.74 -1.58 22.14
N PRO A 113 4.43 -1.71 23.29
CA PRO A 113 5.71 -2.42 23.36
C PRO A 113 5.60 -3.90 22.96
N VAL A 114 4.52 -4.57 23.36
CA VAL A 114 4.25 -5.97 22.98
C VAL A 114 3.93 -6.08 21.48
N GLY A 115 3.14 -5.14 20.95
CA GLY A 115 2.81 -5.10 19.53
C GLY A 115 4.04 -4.83 18.65
N ARG A 116 4.96 -3.96 19.08
CA ARG A 116 6.24 -3.73 18.38
C ARG A 116 7.11 -4.99 18.33
N LEU A 117 7.20 -5.73 19.43
CA LEU A 117 7.92 -7.00 19.46
C LEU A 117 7.31 -8.03 18.49
N TRP A 118 5.98 -8.11 18.45
CA TRP A 118 5.27 -8.99 17.53
C TRP A 118 5.54 -8.63 16.06
N LEU A 119 5.45 -7.34 15.70
CA LEU A 119 5.74 -6.85 14.36
C LEU A 119 7.21 -7.12 13.96
N TRP A 120 8.14 -6.96 14.90
CA TRP A 120 9.54 -7.28 14.67
C TRP A 120 9.77 -8.78 14.42
N LEU A 121 9.13 -9.65 15.22
CA LEU A 121 9.17 -11.10 15.02
C LEU A 121 8.59 -11.48 13.65
N GLN A 122 7.45 -10.91 13.26
CA GLN A 122 6.87 -11.12 11.94
C GLN A 122 7.80 -10.66 10.82
N ALA A 123 8.44 -9.50 10.95
CA ALA A 123 9.41 -9.01 9.99
C ALA A 123 10.64 -9.93 9.88
N ARG A 124 11.13 -10.47 11.01
CA ARG A 124 12.21 -11.46 11.01
C ARG A 124 11.80 -12.77 10.35
N LEU A 125 10.63 -13.31 10.70
CA LEU A 125 10.12 -14.53 10.08
C LEU A 125 9.95 -14.35 8.57
N ARG A 126 9.38 -13.22 8.14
CA ARG A 126 9.28 -12.88 6.72
C ARG A 126 10.63 -12.92 6.01
N ARG A 127 11.69 -12.35 6.60
CA ARG A 127 13.05 -12.42 6.01
C ARG A 127 13.59 -13.84 5.91
N VAL A 128 13.29 -14.70 6.88
CA VAL A 128 13.75 -16.10 6.85
C VAL A 128 13.01 -16.92 5.80
N PHE A 129 11.71 -16.68 5.63
CA PHE A 129 10.87 -17.40 4.66
C PHE A 129 10.76 -16.72 3.29
N ARG A 130 11.36 -15.54 3.11
CA ARG A 130 11.44 -14.86 1.81
C ARG A 130 12.32 -15.69 0.89
N LYS A 131 11.69 -16.56 0.09
CA LYS A 131 12.33 -17.08 -1.12
C LYS A 131 12.75 -15.87 -1.96
N PRO A 132 13.97 -15.83 -2.50
CA PRO A 132 14.33 -14.77 -3.44
C PRO A 132 13.32 -14.82 -4.57
N ALA A 133 12.46 -13.81 -4.66
CA ALA A 133 11.61 -13.62 -5.82
C ALA A 133 12.56 -13.32 -6.96
N HIS A 134 12.85 -14.36 -7.75
CA HIS A 134 13.61 -14.26 -8.97
C HIS A 134 12.78 -13.35 -9.87
N VAL A 135 13.13 -12.06 -9.91
CA VAL A 135 12.65 -11.13 -10.92
C VAL A 135 13.23 -11.68 -12.22
N GLN A 136 12.48 -12.57 -12.87
CA GLN A 136 12.68 -12.89 -14.27
C GLN A 136 12.35 -11.59 -15.01
N SER A 137 13.36 -10.74 -15.15
CA SER A 137 13.37 -9.71 -16.16
C SER A 137 13.15 -10.41 -17.49
N LEU A 138 11.94 -10.32 -18.04
CA LEU A 138 11.70 -10.64 -19.43
C LEU A 138 12.75 -9.90 -20.26
N PRO A 139 13.56 -10.60 -21.09
CA PRO A 139 14.44 -9.92 -22.02
C PRO A 139 13.54 -9.11 -22.96
N SER A 140 13.69 -7.80 -22.92
CA SER A 140 13.15 -6.89 -23.91
C SER A 140 13.69 -7.32 -25.29
N SER A 141 12.85 -8.01 -26.07
CA SER A 141 13.08 -8.21 -27.48
C SER A 141 12.96 -6.86 -28.17
N GLY A 142 14.10 -6.20 -28.36
CA GLY A 142 14.16 -4.82 -28.83
C GLY A 142 15.58 -4.36 -29.11
N THR A 143 16.23 -4.97 -30.11
CA THR A 143 17.49 -4.56 -30.77
C THR A 143 17.78 -5.64 -31.81
N ASN A 144 18.06 -5.41 -33.08
CA ASN A 144 18.26 -4.24 -33.92
C ASN A 144 18.33 -4.77 -35.36
N GLY A 145 18.01 -3.98 -36.37
CA GLY A 145 18.20 -4.44 -37.75
C GLY A 145 18.00 -3.40 -38.84
N ASN A 146 18.36 -2.13 -38.60
CA ASN A 146 18.50 -1.16 -39.67
C ASN A 146 19.93 -1.27 -40.25
N ARG A 147 20.10 -1.85 -41.45
CA ARG A 147 21.29 -1.65 -42.29
C ARG A 147 21.01 -2.09 -43.74
N ARG A 148 20.84 -1.07 -44.58
CA ARG A 148 21.04 -0.98 -46.04
C ARG A 148 20.07 -1.73 -46.96
#